data_AF-A0A538U142-F1
#
_entry.id   AF-A0A538U142-F1
#
_cell.length_a   1.000
_cell.length_b   1.000
_cell.length_c   1.000
_cell.angle_alpha   90.00
_cell.angle_beta   90.00
_cell.angle_gamma   90.00
#
_symmetry.space_group_name_H-M   'P 1'
#
loop_
_entity.id
_entity.type
_entity.pdbx_description
1 polymer ?
#
loop_
_entity_poly.entity_id
_entity_poly.type
_entity_poly.pdbx_seq_one_letter_code
_entity_poly.pdbx_strand_id
1 'polypeptide(L)'
;MSAQHALRALGLAAIAVSTLGSSPSHAPRRYHFEGRLVAGERFERVFADSLHFLLRPADHEGWSIVVVGDDSSADFAGIVTPPFHGPNPTQIDSWHFDPRDSSGASPGDDRGFSFVTNRRDYASASAALDVMLWPNDRTDAAVDSAQAVFDGLRTGSGALKITRVKLEKLEAGSPARFDSLSFEVDLILPHP
;
A
#
# COMPACT_ATOMS: atom_id res chain seq x y z
N MET A 1 -81.76 -7.96 -35.39
CA MET A 1 -80.92 -7.45 -36.48
C MET A 1 -80.57 -5.99 -36.20
N SER A 2 -79.30 -5.65 -36.40
CA SER A 2 -78.65 -4.32 -36.32
C SER A 2 -78.53 -3.63 -34.96
N ALA A 3 -77.30 -3.68 -34.44
CA ALA A 3 -76.78 -2.86 -33.35
C ALA A 3 -76.27 -1.51 -33.90
N GLN A 4 -76.54 -0.43 -33.16
CA GLN A 4 -76.04 0.92 -33.40
C GLN A 4 -74.70 1.17 -32.72
N HIS A 5 -73.92 2.04 -33.37
CA HIS A 5 -72.61 2.54 -33.02
C HIS A 5 -72.62 3.39 -31.73
N ALA A 6 -71.49 3.44 -31.00
CA ALA A 6 -70.75 4.70 -30.77
C ALA A 6 -69.47 4.51 -29.92
N LEU A 7 -68.39 5.02 -30.50
CA LEU A 7 -67.12 5.56 -30.00
C LEU A 7 -66.71 5.33 -28.53
N ARG A 8 -65.50 4.77 -28.36
CA ARG A 8 -64.66 4.97 -27.17
C ARG A 8 -63.46 5.84 -27.52
N ALA A 9 -63.29 6.92 -26.75
CA ALA A 9 -62.18 7.86 -26.86
C ALA A 9 -60.92 7.34 -26.12
N LEU A 10 -59.77 7.72 -26.69
CA LEU A 10 -58.41 7.46 -26.23
C LEU A 10 -58.10 8.11 -24.86
N GLY A 11 -57.20 7.45 -24.13
CA GLY A 11 -56.37 8.07 -23.11
C GLY A 11 -55.09 7.26 -22.90
N LEU A 12 -54.02 7.60 -23.63
CA LEU A 12 -52.67 7.09 -23.36
C LEU A 12 -51.95 8.08 -22.43
N ALA A 13 -51.64 7.65 -21.22
CA ALA A 13 -50.70 8.35 -20.33
C ALA A 13 -49.32 7.69 -20.48
N ALA A 14 -48.35 8.43 -21.01
CA ALA A 14 -46.96 7.99 -21.07
C ALA A 14 -46.28 8.28 -19.72
N ILE A 15 -45.86 7.23 -19.02
CA ILE A 15 -45.04 7.33 -17.82
C ILE A 15 -43.58 7.43 -18.27
N ALA A 16 -42.99 8.61 -18.13
CA ALA A 16 -41.55 8.80 -18.31
C ALA A 16 -40.83 8.33 -17.04
N VAL A 17 -40.15 7.19 -17.12
CA VAL A 17 -39.22 6.73 -16.08
C VAL A 17 -37.87 7.39 -16.34
N SER A 18 -37.56 8.44 -15.59
CA SER A 18 -36.24 9.06 -15.61
C SER A 18 -35.27 8.19 -14.81
N THR A 19 -34.51 7.34 -15.48
CA THR A 19 -33.34 6.68 -14.88
C THR A 19 -32.24 7.71 -14.70
N LEU A 20 -32.08 8.25 -13.50
CA LEU A 20 -30.85 8.96 -13.12
C LEU A 20 -29.71 7.92 -13.14
N GLY A 21 -28.93 7.93 -14.22
CA GLY A 21 -27.69 7.17 -14.29
C GLY A 21 -26.70 7.75 -13.28
N SER A 22 -26.52 7.06 -12.15
CA SER A 22 -25.39 7.29 -11.27
C SER A 22 -24.12 6.84 -11.98
N SER A 23 -23.38 7.78 -12.57
CA SER A 23 -22.03 7.48 -13.05
C SER A 23 -21.21 6.93 -11.87
N PRO A 24 -20.48 5.81 -12.04
CA PRO A 24 -19.62 5.31 -10.99
C PRO A 24 -18.60 6.40 -10.63
N SER A 25 -18.56 6.75 -9.34
CA SER A 25 -17.57 7.67 -8.79
C SER A 25 -16.17 7.11 -9.08
N HIS A 26 -15.38 7.84 -9.85
CA HIS A 26 -13.96 7.54 -10.14
C HIS A 26 -13.04 7.90 -8.94
N ALA A 27 -13.60 8.06 -7.74
CA ALA A 27 -12.81 8.37 -6.57
C ALA A 27 -11.83 7.22 -6.28
N PRO A 28 -10.57 7.52 -5.91
CA PRO A 28 -9.62 6.49 -5.54
C PRO A 28 -10.14 5.71 -4.34
N ARG A 29 -10.04 4.38 -4.40
CA ARG A 29 -10.47 3.50 -3.31
C ARG A 29 -9.48 3.63 -2.15
N ARG A 30 -10.01 3.92 -0.95
CA ARG A 30 -9.25 4.16 0.27
C ARG A 30 -9.59 3.12 1.33
N TYR A 31 -8.60 2.73 2.13
CA TYR A 31 -8.74 1.82 3.25
C TYR A 31 -8.04 2.42 4.46
N HIS A 32 -8.67 2.33 5.62
CA HIS A 32 -8.13 2.80 6.89
C HIS A 32 -8.28 1.72 7.96
N PHE A 33 -7.25 1.50 8.76
CA PHE A 33 -7.32 0.60 9.91
C PHE A 33 -6.21 0.92 10.91
N GLU A 34 -6.39 0.42 12.13
CA GLU A 34 -5.48 0.60 13.25
C GLU A 34 -5.06 -0.76 13.80
N GLY A 35 -3.94 -0.78 14.53
CA GLY A 35 -3.48 -2.00 15.18
C GLY A 35 -2.53 -1.76 16.33
N ARG A 36 -2.29 -2.84 17.06
CA ARG A 36 -1.28 -2.91 18.12
C ARG A 36 -0.56 -4.25 18.02
N LEU A 37 0.75 -4.22 18.22
CA LEU A 37 1.62 -5.39 18.27
C LEU A 37 2.45 -5.37 19.54
N VAL A 38 2.73 -6.54 20.09
CA VAL A 38 3.87 -6.76 20.99
C VAL A 38 5.04 -7.35 20.22
N ALA A 39 6.25 -7.25 20.78
CA ALA A 39 7.46 -7.71 20.13
C ALA A 39 7.35 -9.15 19.57
N GLY A 40 7.75 -9.33 18.32
CA GLY A 40 7.72 -10.63 17.63
C GLY A 40 6.36 -11.04 17.05
N GLU A 41 5.28 -10.30 17.33
CA GLU A 41 3.98 -10.56 16.70
C GLU A 41 3.95 -10.13 15.24
N ARG A 42 3.08 -10.77 14.46
CA ARG A 42 2.72 -10.39 13.10
C ARG A 42 1.35 -9.73 13.09
N PHE A 43 1.19 -8.69 12.29
CA PHE A 43 -0.11 -8.16 11.91
C PHE A 43 -0.44 -8.50 10.47
N GLU A 44 -1.73 -8.74 10.17
CA GLU A 44 -2.22 -8.95 8.82
C GLU A 44 -3.63 -8.38 8.67
N ARG A 45 -3.84 -7.68 7.55
CA ARG A 45 -5.14 -7.15 7.17
C ARG A 45 -5.36 -7.30 5.67
N VAL A 46 -6.40 -8.05 5.30
CA VAL A 46 -6.89 -8.10 3.92
C VAL A 46 -7.50 -6.75 3.54
N PHE A 47 -7.18 -6.27 2.35
CA PHE A 47 -7.79 -5.10 1.72
C PHE A 47 -7.94 -5.33 0.21
N ALA A 48 -8.90 -4.64 -0.42
CA ALA A 48 -9.15 -4.75 -1.86
C ALA A 48 -9.37 -6.20 -2.37
N ASP A 49 -10.01 -7.04 -1.56
CA ASP A 49 -10.39 -8.43 -1.80
C ASP A 49 -9.27 -9.44 -2.13
N SER A 50 -8.07 -8.98 -2.51
CA SER A 50 -6.95 -9.86 -2.89
C SER A 50 -5.57 -9.36 -2.47
N LEU A 51 -5.48 -8.23 -1.74
CA LEU A 51 -4.24 -7.69 -1.23
C LEU A 51 -4.20 -7.79 0.29
N HIS A 52 -3.00 -7.95 0.83
CA HIS A 52 -2.77 -8.06 2.26
C HIS A 52 -1.74 -7.02 2.66
N PHE A 53 -2.08 -6.24 3.68
CA PHE A 53 -1.12 -5.42 4.41
C PHE A 53 -0.60 -6.24 5.59
N LEU A 54 0.72 -6.24 5.78
CA LEU A 54 1.36 -6.96 6.87
C LEU A 54 2.40 -6.09 7.56
N LEU A 55 2.51 -6.30 8.87
CA LEU A 55 3.73 -6.02 9.62
C LEU A 55 4.37 -7.36 9.98
N ARG A 56 5.47 -7.67 9.31
CA ARG A 56 6.24 -8.91 9.53
C ARG A 56 7.39 -8.64 10.48
N PRO A 57 7.63 -9.49 11.50
CA PRO A 57 8.84 -9.39 12.31
C PRO A 57 10.09 -9.38 11.44
N ALA A 58 11.01 -8.45 11.72
CA ALA A 58 12.29 -8.31 11.04
C ALA A 58 13.45 -8.81 11.93
N ASP A 59 14.59 -9.12 11.30
CA ASP A 59 15.75 -9.71 11.98
C ASP A 59 16.41 -8.77 13.01
N HIS A 60 16.23 -7.46 12.88
CA HIS A 60 16.88 -6.43 13.69
C HIS A 60 15.99 -5.83 14.79
N GLU A 61 15.04 -6.62 15.30
CA GLU A 61 14.09 -6.20 16.34
C GLU A 61 13.17 -5.07 15.88
N GLY A 62 12.08 -5.46 15.21
CA GLY A 62 11.15 -4.53 14.61
C GLY A 62 10.18 -5.22 13.66
N TRP A 63 9.65 -4.43 12.74
CA TRP A 63 8.73 -4.91 11.71
C TRP A 63 9.04 -4.31 10.34
N SER A 64 8.82 -5.09 9.30
CA SER A 64 8.75 -4.59 7.92
C SER A 64 7.30 -4.45 7.49
N ILE A 65 6.99 -3.30 6.89
CA ILE A 65 5.75 -3.02 6.16
C ILE A 65 5.81 -3.79 4.85
N VAL A 66 4.87 -4.71 4.65
CA VAL A 66 4.80 -5.54 3.45
C VAL A 66 3.39 -5.49 2.88
N VAL A 67 3.32 -5.40 1.56
CA VAL A 67 2.08 -5.66 0.81
C VAL A 67 2.28 -6.92 -0.02
N VAL A 68 1.34 -7.86 -0.01
CA VAL A 68 1.35 -9.01 -0.92
C VAL A 68 -0.03 -9.22 -1.56
N GLY A 69 -0.06 -9.96 -2.66
CA GLY A 69 -1.30 -10.50 -3.23
C GLY A 69 -1.58 -11.92 -2.71
N ASP A 70 -2.84 -12.35 -2.76
CA ASP A 70 -3.25 -13.74 -2.41
C ASP A 70 -2.42 -14.83 -3.09
N ASP A 71 -1.95 -14.54 -4.31
CA ASP A 71 -1.23 -15.47 -5.17
C ASP A 71 0.30 -15.35 -5.08
N SER A 72 0.81 -14.58 -4.10
CA SER A 72 2.21 -14.19 -4.03
C SER A 72 2.70 -14.03 -2.59
N SER A 73 3.96 -14.42 -2.33
CA SER A 73 4.67 -14.04 -1.11
C SER A 73 5.59 -12.84 -1.28
N ALA A 74 5.71 -12.33 -2.50
CA ALA A 74 6.61 -11.24 -2.87
C ALA A 74 6.18 -9.90 -2.27
N ASP A 75 7.15 -9.12 -1.77
CA ASP A 75 6.89 -7.82 -1.16
C ASP A 75 6.65 -6.75 -2.22
N PHE A 76 5.38 -6.46 -2.47
CA PHE A 76 4.93 -5.46 -3.42
C PHE A 76 5.21 -4.02 -2.96
N ALA A 77 5.48 -3.78 -1.67
CA ALA A 77 5.82 -2.46 -1.17
C ALA A 77 7.32 -2.20 -1.26
N GLY A 78 8.14 -3.14 -0.78
CA GLY A 78 9.59 -3.00 -0.75
C GLY A 78 10.24 -2.83 -2.12
N ILE A 79 9.66 -3.39 -3.19
CA ILE A 79 10.23 -3.29 -4.54
C ILE A 79 10.03 -1.91 -5.21
N VAL A 80 9.06 -1.10 -4.74
CA VAL A 80 8.75 0.22 -5.31
C VAL A 80 8.85 1.37 -4.31
N THR A 81 9.32 1.11 -3.10
CA THR A 81 9.51 2.15 -2.08
C THR A 81 11.00 2.46 -1.91
N PRO A 82 11.50 3.60 -2.43
CA PRO A 82 12.87 4.03 -2.17
C PRO A 82 13.03 4.58 -0.74
N PRO A 83 14.29 4.71 -0.25
CA PRO A 83 15.53 4.36 -0.92
C PRO A 83 15.80 2.84 -0.91
N PHE A 84 16.46 2.33 -1.95
CA PHE A 84 16.80 0.89 -2.05
C PHE A 84 18.12 0.52 -1.36
N HIS A 85 18.80 1.51 -0.80
CA HIS A 85 19.98 1.34 0.03
C HIS A 85 19.85 2.24 1.27
N GLY A 86 20.13 1.68 2.45
CA GLY A 86 20.03 2.39 3.73
C GLY A 86 18.62 2.34 4.35
N PRO A 87 18.34 3.21 5.34
CA PRO A 87 17.05 3.26 6.03
C PRO A 87 15.90 3.49 5.06
N ASN A 88 14.92 2.59 5.09
CA ASN A 88 13.75 2.63 4.21
C ASN A 88 12.48 2.81 5.07
N PRO A 89 11.51 3.63 4.64
CA PRO A 89 10.27 3.83 5.41
C PRO A 89 9.44 2.55 5.58
N THR A 90 9.67 1.49 4.79
CA THR A 90 9.04 0.18 5.05
C THR A 90 9.66 -0.55 6.25
N GLN A 91 10.78 -0.09 6.80
CA GLN A 91 11.42 -0.69 7.97
C GLN A 91 11.05 0.08 9.25
N ILE A 92 10.66 -0.65 10.28
CA ILE A 92 10.33 -0.14 11.61
C ILE A 92 11.22 -0.86 12.62
N ASP A 93 12.45 -0.40 12.74
CA ASP A 93 13.41 -0.94 13.70
C ASP A 93 13.34 -0.19 15.03
N SER A 94 13.73 -0.85 16.13
CA SER A 94 13.71 -0.28 17.47
C SER A 94 14.66 0.91 17.64
N TRP A 95 15.81 0.88 16.95
CA TRP A 95 16.80 1.95 17.01
C TRP A 95 16.27 3.29 16.49
N HIS A 96 15.25 3.27 15.61
CA HIS A 96 14.56 4.49 15.16
C HIS A 96 13.96 5.32 16.30
N PHE A 97 13.71 4.70 17.45
CA PHE A 97 13.07 5.29 18.63
C PHE A 97 14.00 5.34 19.84
N ASP A 98 15.26 4.95 19.70
CA ASP A 98 16.22 5.00 20.79
C ASP A 98 16.60 6.46 21.06
N PRO A 99 16.28 7.04 22.22
CA PRO A 99 16.63 8.43 22.53
C PRO A 99 18.14 8.66 22.63
N ARG A 100 18.95 7.59 22.65
CA ARG A 100 20.42 7.65 22.66
C ARG A 100 21.00 7.76 21.25
N ASP A 101 20.21 7.44 20.21
CA ASP A 101 20.66 7.62 18.84
C ASP A 101 20.49 9.09 18.41
N SER A 102 21.58 9.66 17.91
CA SER A 102 21.66 11.04 17.43
C SER A 102 21.96 11.14 15.94
N SER A 103 21.90 10.01 15.21
CA SER A 103 22.22 9.94 13.78
C SER A 103 21.37 10.87 12.90
N GLY A 104 20.15 11.20 13.35
CA GLY A 104 19.18 11.97 12.56
C GLY A 104 18.66 11.20 11.33
N ALA A 105 19.05 9.94 11.17
CA ALA A 105 18.70 9.09 10.02
C ALA A 105 17.42 8.28 10.24
N SER A 106 16.83 8.34 11.44
CA SER A 106 15.57 7.68 11.75
C SER A 106 14.45 8.25 10.87
N PRO A 107 13.65 7.42 10.17
CA PRO A 107 12.56 7.94 9.37
C PRO A 107 11.38 8.50 10.22
N GLY A 108 11.46 8.52 11.56
CA GLY A 108 10.45 9.11 12.47
C GLY A 108 9.25 8.22 12.82
N ASP A 109 8.08 8.83 13.05
CA ASP A 109 6.82 8.11 13.36
C ASP A 109 5.95 7.88 12.12
N ASP A 110 6.11 8.72 11.09
CA ASP A 110 5.34 8.65 9.85
C ASP A 110 6.13 7.88 8.78
N ARG A 111 5.47 6.91 8.14
CA ARG A 111 6.04 6.03 7.12
C ARG A 111 5.22 6.12 5.84
N GLY A 112 5.70 6.86 4.85
CA GLY A 112 5.13 6.86 3.50
C GLY A 112 5.74 5.75 2.65
N PHE A 113 4.92 5.00 1.94
CA PHE A 113 5.36 3.94 1.03
C PHE A 113 4.47 3.82 -0.21
N SER A 114 4.99 3.16 -1.23
CA SER A 114 4.26 2.83 -2.46
C SER A 114 4.14 1.31 -2.58
N PHE A 115 3.17 0.82 -3.33
CA PHE A 115 3.06 -0.61 -3.60
C PHE A 115 2.48 -0.90 -4.99
N VAL A 116 2.95 -1.96 -5.63
CA VAL A 116 2.27 -2.53 -6.81
C VAL A 116 1.10 -3.42 -6.38
N THR A 117 0.17 -3.71 -7.29
CA THR A 117 -1.08 -4.42 -6.95
C THR A 117 -1.15 -5.84 -7.50
N ASN A 118 -0.14 -6.29 -8.24
CA ASN A 118 -0.13 -7.59 -8.88
C ASN A 118 1.29 -8.08 -9.18
N ARG A 119 1.42 -9.39 -9.42
CA ARG A 119 2.71 -10.05 -9.70
C ARG A 119 3.39 -9.59 -10.98
N ARG A 120 2.62 -9.18 -11.99
CA ARG A 120 3.18 -8.72 -13.27
C ARG A 120 3.95 -7.42 -13.05
N ASP A 121 3.34 -6.45 -12.38
CA ASP A 121 3.97 -5.17 -12.06
C ASP A 121 5.15 -5.36 -11.10
N TYR A 122 5.05 -6.28 -10.14
CA TYR A 122 6.19 -6.68 -9.30
C TYR A 122 7.37 -7.19 -10.14
N ALA A 123 7.12 -8.10 -11.09
CA ALA A 123 8.16 -8.65 -11.94
C ALA A 123 8.80 -7.58 -12.83
N SER A 124 8.00 -6.66 -13.38
CA SER A 124 8.49 -5.49 -14.12
C SER A 124 9.35 -4.57 -13.25
N ALA A 125 8.89 -4.26 -12.03
CA ALA A 125 9.63 -3.47 -11.06
C ALA A 125 10.96 -4.12 -10.69
N SER A 126 10.95 -5.42 -10.39
CA SER A 126 12.14 -6.18 -10.01
C SER A 126 13.18 -6.23 -11.13
N ALA A 127 12.76 -6.47 -12.37
CA ALA A 127 13.67 -6.50 -13.51
C ALA A 127 14.27 -5.12 -13.81
N ALA A 128 13.47 -4.06 -13.71
CA ALA A 128 13.96 -2.69 -13.89
C ALA A 128 14.93 -2.29 -12.76
N LEU A 129 14.57 -2.58 -11.51
CA LEU A 129 15.36 -2.20 -10.35
C LEU A 129 16.73 -2.91 -10.33
N ASP A 130 16.81 -4.18 -10.76
CA ASP A 130 18.09 -4.90 -10.92
C ASP A 130 19.06 -4.14 -11.81
N VAL A 131 18.57 -3.66 -12.96
CA VAL A 131 19.37 -2.87 -13.92
C VAL A 131 19.77 -1.53 -13.32
N MET A 132 18.87 -0.86 -12.60
CA MET A 132 19.12 0.46 -12.00
C MET A 132 20.13 0.42 -10.85
N LEU A 133 20.09 -0.61 -10.01
CA LEU A 133 20.98 -0.72 -8.85
C LEU A 133 22.35 -1.30 -9.20
N TRP A 134 22.45 -2.09 -10.28
CA TRP A 134 23.68 -2.75 -10.68
C TRP A 134 24.04 -2.48 -12.16
N PRO A 135 24.34 -1.21 -12.53
CA PRO A 135 24.52 -0.81 -13.92
C PRO A 135 25.89 -1.17 -14.51
N ASN A 136 26.80 -1.80 -13.76
CA ASN A 136 28.22 -1.95 -14.12
C ASN A 136 28.48 -2.56 -15.52
N ASP A 137 27.61 -3.47 -15.97
CA ASP A 137 27.69 -4.13 -17.29
C ASP A 137 26.51 -3.73 -18.22
N ARG A 138 25.84 -2.61 -17.92
CA ARG A 138 24.65 -2.14 -18.63
C ARG A 138 25.00 -0.89 -19.45
N THR A 139 24.34 -0.73 -20.60
CA THR A 139 24.44 0.50 -21.38
C THR A 139 23.54 1.58 -20.75
N ASP A 140 23.88 2.86 -20.96
CA ASP A 140 23.03 3.98 -20.51
C ASP A 140 21.60 3.84 -21.03
N ALA A 141 21.42 3.46 -22.30
CA ALA A 141 20.10 3.22 -22.87
C ALA A 141 19.30 2.10 -22.17
N ALA A 142 19.98 1.08 -21.62
CA ALA A 142 19.33 0.03 -20.83
C ALA A 142 18.91 0.55 -19.45
N VAL A 143 19.75 1.37 -18.81
CA VAL A 143 19.42 2.02 -17.54
C VAL A 143 18.26 3.01 -17.71
N ASP A 144 18.28 3.84 -18.75
CA ASP A 144 17.19 4.76 -19.09
C ASP A 144 15.88 4.02 -19.36
N SER A 145 15.95 2.89 -20.09
CA SER A 145 14.78 2.06 -20.35
C SER A 145 14.23 1.43 -19.06
N ALA A 146 15.10 0.97 -18.17
CA ALA A 146 14.71 0.43 -16.87
C ALA A 146 14.05 1.50 -15.99
N GLN A 147 14.65 2.70 -15.92
CA GLN A 147 14.08 3.83 -15.20
C GLN A 147 12.70 4.20 -15.74
N ALA A 148 12.52 4.26 -17.07
CA ALA A 148 11.23 4.56 -17.69
C ALA A 148 10.17 3.49 -17.38
N VAL A 149 10.54 2.21 -17.32
CA VAL A 149 9.65 1.13 -16.86
C VAL A 149 9.25 1.34 -15.41
N PHE A 150 10.22 1.65 -14.55
CA PHE A 150 9.99 1.83 -13.11
C PHE A 150 9.09 3.04 -12.82
N ASP A 151 9.35 4.18 -13.47
CA ASP A 151 8.56 5.41 -13.35
C ASP A 151 7.15 5.26 -13.92
N GLY A 152 6.97 4.36 -14.89
CA GLY A 152 5.69 4.05 -15.51
C GLY A 152 4.80 3.08 -14.72
N LEU A 153 5.29 2.53 -13.60
CA LEU A 153 4.51 1.59 -12.79
C LEU A 153 3.30 2.26 -12.16
N ARG A 154 2.15 1.57 -12.21
CA ARG A 154 0.96 2.00 -11.50
C ARG A 154 1.03 1.54 -10.05
N THR A 155 1.35 2.46 -9.15
CA THR A 155 1.47 2.18 -7.72
C THR A 155 0.26 2.72 -6.94
N GLY A 156 -0.16 1.96 -5.93
CA GLY A 156 -0.91 2.50 -4.81
C GLY A 156 0.01 3.18 -3.82
N SER A 157 -0.55 3.98 -2.92
CA SER A 157 0.18 4.65 -1.85
C SER A 157 -0.32 4.21 -0.48
N GLY A 158 0.62 4.13 0.46
CA GLY A 158 0.35 3.83 1.85
C GLY A 158 1.02 4.84 2.77
N ALA A 159 0.35 5.13 3.88
CA ALA A 159 0.91 5.86 5.00
C ALA A 159 0.65 5.03 6.26
N LEU A 160 1.71 4.71 6.99
CA LEU A 160 1.61 4.18 8.35
C LEU A 160 2.08 5.25 9.31
N LYS A 161 1.27 5.52 10.34
CA LYS A 161 1.63 6.42 11.44
C LYS A 161 1.76 5.61 12.71
N ILE A 162 2.90 5.74 13.36
CA ILE A 162 3.13 5.16 14.68
C ILE A 162 2.54 6.11 15.72
N THR A 163 1.56 5.63 16.48
CA THR A 163 0.83 6.46 17.45
C THR A 163 1.32 6.24 18.88
N ARG A 164 1.94 5.09 19.14
CA ARG A 164 2.56 4.79 20.44
C ARG A 164 3.67 3.77 20.27
N VAL A 165 4.81 4.06 20.88
CA VAL A 165 5.93 3.12 21.05
C VAL A 165 6.15 2.88 22.54
N LYS A 166 6.39 1.63 22.89
CA LYS A 166 6.97 1.27 24.18
C LYS A 166 8.20 0.42 23.91
N LEU A 167 9.35 0.89 24.38
CA LEU A 167 10.60 0.12 24.37
C LEU A 167 10.74 -0.64 25.69
N GLU A 168 11.47 -1.74 25.65
CA GLU A 168 11.97 -2.39 26.86
C GLU A 168 12.88 -1.43 27.64
N LYS A 169 13.15 -1.77 28.91
CA LYS A 169 14.06 -0.97 29.73
C LYS A 169 15.44 -0.95 29.06
N LEU A 170 15.87 0.26 28.69
CA LEU A 170 17.16 0.46 28.05
C LEU A 170 18.28 0.22 29.05
N GLU A 171 19.06 -0.82 28.82
CA GLU A 171 20.30 -1.08 29.55
C GLU A 171 21.49 -0.46 28.79
N ALA A 172 22.46 0.07 29.54
CA ALA A 172 23.64 0.69 28.95
C ALA A 172 24.42 -0.31 28.08
N GLY A 173 24.72 0.07 26.83
CA GLY A 173 25.43 -0.80 25.88
C GLY A 173 24.58 -1.88 25.19
N SER A 174 23.28 -1.97 25.50
CA SER A 174 22.35 -2.87 24.80
C SER A 174 21.53 -2.11 23.75
N PRO A 175 21.22 -2.73 22.59
CA PRO A 175 20.34 -2.12 21.60
C PRO A 175 18.93 -1.90 22.19
N ALA A 176 18.23 -0.89 21.69
CA ALA A 176 16.82 -0.71 22.01
C ALA A 176 16.03 -1.93 21.52
N ARG A 177 14.98 -2.31 22.26
CA ARG A 177 14.06 -3.39 21.89
C ARG A 177 12.64 -2.91 22.03
N PHE A 178 11.75 -3.33 21.14
CA PHE A 178 10.33 -3.07 21.33
C PHE A 178 9.77 -3.92 22.48
N ASP A 179 8.89 -3.32 23.26
CA ASP A 179 7.88 -4.04 24.05
C ASP A 179 6.56 -4.07 23.27
N SER A 180 6.11 -2.91 22.77
CA SER A 180 4.92 -2.81 21.93
C SER A 180 4.90 -1.59 21.01
N LEU A 181 4.09 -1.69 19.95
CA LEU A 181 3.85 -0.68 18.93
C LEU A 181 2.35 -0.54 18.68
N SER A 182 1.83 0.69 18.59
CA SER A 182 0.47 0.98 18.10
C SER A 182 0.57 1.87 16.87
N PHE A 183 -0.32 1.67 15.91
CA PHE A 183 -0.22 2.31 14.61
C PHE A 183 -1.60 2.50 13.95
N GLU A 184 -1.62 3.42 12.99
CA GLU A 184 -2.72 3.70 12.06
C GLU A 184 -2.19 3.53 10.63
N VAL A 185 -3.00 3.03 9.70
CA VAL A 185 -2.64 2.87 8.29
C VAL A 185 -3.73 3.42 7.40
N ASP A 186 -3.33 4.23 6.42
CA ASP A 186 -4.12 4.65 5.28
C ASP A 186 -3.54 4.07 3.99
N LEU A 187 -4.37 3.40 3.18
CA LEU A 187 -4.01 2.86 1.89
C LEU A 187 -4.89 3.44 0.79
N ILE A 188 -4.31 3.74 -0.36
CA ILE A 188 -4.98 4.26 -1.54
C ILE A 188 -4.58 3.41 -2.73
N LEU A 189 -5.56 2.83 -3.42
CA LEU A 189 -5.29 2.08 -4.65
C LEU A 189 -4.93 3.01 -5.81
N PRO A 190 -4.14 2.53 -6.79
CA PRO A 190 -3.87 3.29 -8.01
C PRO A 190 -5.19 3.65 -8.71
N HIS A 191 -5.20 4.80 -9.38
CA HIS A 191 -6.33 5.16 -10.23
C HIS A 191 -6.50 4.12 -11.35
N PRO A 192 -7.76 3.76 -11.69
CA PRO A 192 -8.04 2.81 -12.77
C PRO A 192 -7.51 3.30 -14.12
#